data_AF-A0A1D1ZC09-F1
#
_entry.id   AF-A0A1D1ZC09-F1
#
_cell.length_a   1.000
_cell.length_b   1.000
_cell.length_c   1.000
_cell.angle_alpha   90.00
_cell.angle_beta   90.00
_cell.angle_gamma   90.00
#
_symmetry.space_group_name_H-M   'P 1'
#
loop_
_entity.id
_entity.type
_entity.pdbx_description
1 polymer ?
#
loop_
_entity_poly.entity_id
_entity_poly.type
_entity_poly.pdbx_seq_one_letter_code
_entity_poly.pdbx_strand_id
1 'polypeptide(L)'
;MKVILKESGRQVGTVVDVVNYGASDLLQVMLNTTNGSFDGDGSSESKPSSSGPLVWVPFVEAIVPDVDIDNREMHITPPKGLLELNIRSDTRSKKERRQMKWKETKKLRQRVTSVKKKLSEIGQEHVLRGLSYGEKNQRRLLAEQIGDINLRLFQLAMENINKCFERTSFPGLLSVKSIIPMENCLQISHACYNTFTCKEEKEDHHALLTKGHHLISESKVAIILMLDYKDSWESVSSLSEESTPAVMKLKNVLYNYSRYVEINEYGASLPLIILSPTHELLLCQELLSDHDYFGFDNEKVWLLEEEKLPVVNIIPNDQNRHKILLRSPWEMIQMPIGPAGIFYSLLSHKIVESLNEIGIEYVQICSLGENCTPAHPLFLGWISSRETDVGIKISTGMCKEEIDVIFAMRCLSKVTKQVDQLQFYAVPEQNKHVELVDNEWVDIEPSEPNSYRLYCPIYELLNSDNISVLSVED
;
A
#
# COMPACT_ATOMS: atom_id res chain seq x y z
N MET A 1 40.77 17.49 12.40
CA MET A 1 40.22 16.85 13.61
C MET A 1 39.03 15.99 13.19
N LYS A 2 38.94 14.74 13.62
CA LYS A 2 37.82 13.85 13.25
C LYS A 2 36.58 14.26 14.04
N VAL A 3 35.41 14.20 13.41
CA VAL A 3 34.13 14.53 14.04
C VAL A 3 33.37 13.24 14.33
N ILE A 4 33.03 13.00 15.60
CA ILE A 4 32.40 11.78 16.11
C ILE A 4 31.08 12.16 16.80
N LEU A 5 30.01 11.38 16.58
CA LEU A 5 28.76 11.55 17.31
C LEU A 5 28.87 10.98 18.73
N LYS A 6 28.51 11.77 19.74
CA LYS A 6 28.51 11.30 21.15
C LYS A 6 27.57 10.11 21.37
N GLU A 7 26.40 10.11 20.73
CA GLU A 7 25.36 9.09 20.93
C GLU A 7 25.72 7.73 20.33
N SER A 8 26.34 7.72 19.14
CA SER A 8 26.59 6.48 18.39
C SER A 8 28.07 6.09 18.32
N GLY A 9 28.99 6.97 18.73
CA GLY A 9 30.44 6.76 18.55
C GLY A 9 30.89 6.72 17.08
N ARG A 10 29.99 7.00 16.13
CA ARG A 10 30.28 6.93 14.69
C ARG A 10 31.03 8.17 14.23
N GLN A 11 32.11 7.98 13.48
CA GLN A 11 32.80 9.07 12.78
C GLN A 11 31.92 9.55 11.61
N VAL A 12 31.58 10.83 11.61
CA VAL A 12 30.71 11.44 10.59
C VAL A 12 31.50 12.23 9.56
N GLY A 13 32.65 12.78 9.94
CA GLY A 13 33.39 13.67 9.05
C GLY A 13 34.70 14.18 9.61
N THR A 14 35.21 15.23 8.98
CA THR A 14 36.43 15.95 9.37
C THR A 14 36.15 17.45 9.43
N VAL A 15 36.65 18.11 10.47
CA VAL A 15 36.58 19.58 10.58
C VAL A 15 37.44 20.22 9.48
N VAL A 16 36.84 21.13 8.72
CA VAL A 16 37.48 21.93 7.67
C VAL A 16 37.90 23.29 8.20
N ASP A 17 36.97 24.00 8.86
CA ASP A 17 37.20 25.36 9.35
C ASP A 17 36.28 25.68 10.55
N VAL A 18 36.60 26.75 11.28
CA VAL A 18 35.78 27.32 12.35
C VAL A 18 35.59 28.81 12.06
N VAL A 19 34.34 29.22 11.86
CA VAL A 19 34.00 30.61 11.50
C VAL A 19 33.25 31.27 12.65
N ASN A 20 33.75 32.40 13.13
CA ASN A 20 33.06 33.20 14.14
C ASN A 20 32.11 34.18 13.45
N TYR A 21 30.80 34.08 13.73
CA TYR A 21 29.76 34.96 13.18
C TYR A 21 29.23 35.97 14.22
N GLY A 22 30.07 36.38 15.17
CA GLY A 22 29.78 37.37 16.21
C GLY A 22 28.90 36.87 17.34
N ALA A 23 27.74 36.26 17.02
CA ALA A 23 26.79 35.74 18.01
C ALA A 23 27.02 34.26 18.37
N SER A 24 27.59 33.48 17.46
CA SER A 24 27.99 32.08 17.68
C SER A 24 29.13 31.68 16.75
N ASP A 25 29.95 30.73 17.21
CA ASP A 25 30.91 30.06 16.34
C ASP A 25 30.17 29.02 15.48
N LEU A 26 30.65 28.79 14.26
CA LEU A 26 30.15 27.78 13.34
C LEU A 26 31.29 26.83 12.96
N LEU A 27 31.08 25.54 13.20
CA LEU A 27 32.00 24.48 12.79
C LEU A 27 31.67 24.06 11.37
N GLN A 28 32.62 24.16 10.46
CA GLN A 28 32.49 23.61 9.11
C GLN A 28 32.99 22.16 9.11
N VAL A 29 32.08 21.21 8.87
CA VAL A 29 32.38 19.77 8.85
C VAL A 29 32.19 19.25 7.43
N MET A 30 33.22 18.59 6.89
CA MET A 30 33.11 17.80 5.67
C MET A 30 32.70 16.37 6.04
N LEU A 31 31.51 15.96 5.62
CA LEU A 31 30.99 14.63 5.90
C LEU A 31 31.70 13.57 5.05
N ASN A 32 31.88 12.38 5.62
CA ASN A 32 32.39 11.24 4.89
C ASN A 32 31.30 10.72 3.93
N THR A 33 31.54 10.75 2.62
CA THR A 33 30.67 10.07 1.64
C THR A 33 30.93 8.58 1.70
N THR A 34 30.16 7.83 2.49
CA THR A 34 30.06 6.39 2.27
C THR A 34 29.13 6.18 1.07
N ASN A 35 29.71 6.13 -0.13
CA ASN A 35 29.00 5.73 -1.33
C ASN A 35 28.57 4.26 -1.16
N GLY A 36 27.30 4.03 -0.84
CA GLY A 36 26.63 2.74 -1.00
C GLY A 36 26.26 2.50 -2.46
N SER A 37 27.25 2.53 -3.36
CA SER A 37 27.09 2.13 -4.75
C SER A 37 28.18 1.12 -5.08
N PHE A 38 27.89 -0.15 -4.85
CA PHE A 38 28.65 -1.26 -5.42
C PHE A 38 28.23 -1.41 -6.88
N ASP A 39 28.91 -0.72 -7.78
CA ASP A 39 29.00 -1.14 -9.18
C ASP A 39 30.45 -1.58 -9.41
N GLY A 40 30.63 -2.85 -9.76
CA GLY A 40 31.92 -3.43 -10.09
C GLY A 40 32.38 -2.98 -11.48
N ASP A 41 33.63 -2.53 -11.58
CA ASP A 41 34.63 -3.12 -12.49
C ASP A 41 36.04 -2.60 -12.13
N GLY A 42 37.05 -3.35 -12.55
CA GLY A 42 38.42 -3.35 -12.05
C GLY A 42 39.25 -2.07 -12.20
N SER A 43 40.21 -1.98 -11.27
CA SER A 43 41.53 -1.35 -11.39
C SER A 43 41.61 0.08 -11.96
N SER A 44 41.68 1.05 -11.05
CA SER A 44 42.65 2.14 -11.18
C SER A 44 42.88 2.80 -9.82
N GLU A 45 44.15 2.89 -9.41
CA GLU A 45 44.57 3.71 -8.28
C GLU A 45 44.24 5.18 -8.56
N SER A 46 43.11 5.66 -8.02
CA SER A 46 42.74 7.07 -8.08
C SER A 46 42.87 7.72 -6.71
N LYS A 47 43.73 8.74 -6.64
CA LYS A 47 43.94 9.65 -5.50
C LYS A 47 42.63 10.05 -4.81
N PRO A 48 42.61 10.26 -3.47
CA PRO A 48 41.39 10.67 -2.77
C PRO A 48 40.98 12.07 -3.25
N SER A 49 39.92 12.14 -4.05
CA SER A 49 39.30 13.41 -4.42
C SER A 49 38.53 13.93 -3.20
N SER A 50 38.90 15.12 -2.75
CA SER A 50 38.47 15.77 -1.52
C SER A 50 37.13 16.50 -1.68
N SER A 51 36.00 15.80 -1.78
CA SER A 51 34.70 16.46 -1.94
C SER A 51 33.54 15.71 -1.28
N GLY A 52 33.52 15.69 0.06
CA GLY A 52 32.32 15.35 0.82
C GLY A 52 31.37 16.56 0.99
N PRO A 53 30.06 16.35 1.25
CA PRO A 53 29.15 17.46 1.52
C PRO A 53 29.57 18.22 2.77
N LEU A 54 29.52 19.55 2.69
CA LEU A 54 29.89 20.47 3.76
C LEU A 54 28.64 20.84 4.57
N VAL A 55 28.71 20.62 5.88
CA VAL A 55 27.66 20.98 6.85
C VAL A 55 28.22 21.97 7.86
N TRP A 56 27.37 22.89 8.30
CA TRP A 56 27.70 23.88 9.32
C TRP A 56 27.01 23.51 10.62
N VAL A 57 27.79 23.32 11.68
CA VAL A 57 27.30 22.97 13.01
C VAL A 57 27.48 24.17 13.95
N PRO A 58 26.39 24.76 14.49
CA PRO A 58 26.50 25.90 15.40
C PRO A 58 27.02 25.48 16.78
N PHE A 59 27.93 26.29 17.33
CA PHE A 59 28.32 26.24 18.73
C PHE A 59 27.30 27.03 19.55
N VAL A 60 26.46 26.30 20.28
CA VAL A 60 25.56 26.86 21.30
C VAL A 60 25.87 26.17 22.63
N GLU A 61 25.52 26.79 23.76
CA GLU A 61 25.82 26.26 25.12
C GLU A 61 25.33 24.82 25.33
N ALA A 62 24.26 24.41 24.62
CA ALA A 62 23.75 23.04 24.63
C ALA A 62 24.54 22.05 23.74
N ILE A 63 25.40 22.53 22.84
CA ILE A 63 26.13 21.76 21.83
C ILE A 63 27.62 22.15 21.89
N VAL A 64 28.20 22.11 23.08
CA VAL A 64 29.65 22.29 23.25
C VAL A 64 30.34 20.98 22.86
N PRO A 65 31.21 20.98 21.84
CA PRO A 65 31.94 19.78 21.47
C PRO A 65 33.00 19.42 22.52
N ASP A 66 33.14 18.13 22.80
CA ASP A 66 34.26 17.64 23.61
C ASP A 66 35.45 17.43 22.67
N VAL A 67 36.55 18.14 22.93
CA VAL A 67 37.73 18.13 22.08
C VAL A 67 38.82 17.32 22.74
N ASP A 68 39.17 16.19 22.14
CA ASP A 68 40.34 15.39 22.50
C ASP A 68 41.51 15.82 21.60
N ILE A 69 42.45 16.55 22.20
CA ILE A 69 43.62 17.09 21.51
C ILE A 69 44.64 15.98 21.21
N ASP A 70 44.79 15.00 22.10
CA ASP A 70 45.78 13.93 21.99
C ASP A 70 45.43 12.99 20.84
N ASN A 71 44.14 12.64 20.72
CA ASN A 71 43.64 11.77 19.64
C ASN A 71 43.19 12.54 18.39
N ARG A 72 43.16 13.88 18.43
CA ARG A 72 42.63 14.77 17.37
C ARG A 72 41.18 14.45 17.00
N GLU A 73 40.35 14.22 18.01
CA GLU A 73 38.92 13.89 17.89
C GLU A 73 38.05 15.00 18.48
N MET A 74 36.87 15.19 17.89
CA MET A 74 35.88 16.16 18.32
C MET A 74 34.54 15.46 18.40
N HIS A 75 33.98 15.38 19.60
CA HIS A 75 32.70 14.72 19.85
C HIS A 75 31.58 15.75 19.87
N ILE A 76 30.58 15.58 19.00
CA ILE A 76 29.44 16.50 18.83
C ILE A 76 28.11 15.80 19.12
N THR A 77 27.11 16.60 19.50
CA THR A 77 25.70 16.19 19.59
C THR A 77 24.86 17.16 18.74
N PRO A 78 24.87 17.02 17.40
CA PRO A 78 24.14 17.92 16.52
C PRO A 78 22.61 17.72 16.69
N PRO A 79 21.80 18.76 16.44
CA PRO A 79 20.35 18.61 16.33
C PRO A 79 19.99 17.55 15.28
N LYS A 80 18.92 16.78 15.55
CA LYS A 80 18.40 15.78 14.61
C LYS A 80 18.16 16.41 13.23
N GLY A 81 18.55 15.71 12.17
CA GLY A 81 18.41 16.14 10.77
C GLY A 81 19.43 17.18 10.29
N LEU A 82 20.25 17.79 11.16
CA LEU A 82 21.24 18.81 10.74
C LEU A 82 22.28 18.24 9.76
N LEU A 83 22.77 17.02 10.02
CA LEU A 83 23.76 16.33 9.19
C LEU A 83 23.18 15.88 7.83
N GLU A 84 21.86 15.86 7.70
CA GLU A 84 21.14 15.47 6.47
C GLU A 84 20.80 16.69 5.59
N LEU A 85 20.95 17.92 6.14
CA LEU A 85 20.75 19.15 5.39
C LEU A 85 21.78 19.25 4.26
N ASN A 86 21.29 19.42 3.02
CA ASN A 86 22.07 19.48 1.78
C ASN A 86 22.65 18.17 1.25
N ILE A 87 22.33 17.01 1.85
CA ILE A 87 22.55 15.73 1.15
C ILE A 87 21.56 15.68 -0.01
N ARG A 88 22.06 15.88 -1.23
CA ARG A 88 21.24 15.84 -2.45
C ARG A 88 21.03 14.38 -2.84
N SER A 89 19.86 13.83 -2.53
CA SER A 89 19.44 12.52 -3.03
C SER A 89 19.22 12.52 -4.55
N ASP A 90 18.77 13.65 -5.11
CA ASP A 90 18.57 13.83 -6.54
C ASP A 90 19.85 14.36 -7.21
N THR A 91 20.40 13.63 -8.19
CA THR A 91 21.59 14.00 -8.98
C THR A 91 21.26 14.92 -10.17
N ARG A 92 19.97 15.14 -10.48
CA ARG A 92 19.53 15.90 -11.66
C ARG A 92 19.76 17.40 -11.54
N SER A 93 19.88 18.10 -12.66
CA SER A 93 20.12 19.55 -12.70
C SER A 93 18.92 20.38 -12.20
N LYS A 94 19.17 21.60 -11.72
CA LYS A 94 18.11 22.54 -11.27
C LYS A 94 17.10 22.86 -12.38
N LYS A 95 17.54 22.86 -13.64
CA LYS A 95 16.70 23.11 -14.81
C LYS A 95 15.72 21.96 -15.04
N GLU A 96 16.21 20.72 -14.98
CA GLU A 96 15.40 19.51 -15.15
C GLU A 96 14.34 19.38 -14.05
N ARG A 97 14.72 19.62 -12.79
CA ARG A 97 13.77 19.60 -11.66
C ARG A 97 12.63 20.60 -11.83
N ARG A 98 12.95 21.83 -12.26
CA ARG A 98 11.94 22.86 -12.54
C ARG A 98 11.01 22.45 -13.69
N GLN A 99 11.57 21.84 -14.72
CA GLN A 99 10.78 21.37 -15.86
C GLN A 99 9.85 20.22 -15.47
N MET A 100 10.33 19.25 -14.69
CA MET A 100 9.53 18.14 -14.15
C MET A 100 8.39 18.67 -13.28
N LYS A 101 8.72 19.51 -12.29
CA LYS A 101 7.73 20.15 -11.42
C LYS A 101 6.68 20.93 -12.20
N TRP A 102 7.09 21.64 -13.25
CA TRP A 102 6.16 22.35 -14.13
C TRP A 102 5.26 21.40 -14.92
N LYS A 103 5.81 20.29 -15.46
CA LYS A 103 5.05 19.26 -16.16
C LYS A 103 4.01 18.61 -15.23
N GLU A 104 4.40 18.24 -14.02
CA GLU A 104 3.50 17.69 -12.99
C GLU A 104 2.41 18.67 -12.61
N THR A 105 2.78 19.93 -12.32
CA THR A 105 1.81 20.98 -11.99
C THR A 105 0.82 21.20 -13.14
N LYS A 106 1.29 21.17 -14.39
CA LYS A 106 0.43 21.30 -15.58
C LYS A 106 -0.53 20.12 -15.72
N LYS A 107 -0.04 18.89 -15.55
CA LYS A 107 -0.86 17.67 -15.56
C LYS A 107 -1.92 17.71 -14.47
N LEU A 108 -1.54 18.06 -13.24
CA LEU A 108 -2.47 18.19 -12.11
C LEU A 108 -3.55 19.24 -12.42
N ARG A 109 -3.18 20.43 -12.92
CA ARG A 109 -4.15 21.46 -13.30
C ARG A 109 -5.15 20.99 -14.36
N GLN A 110 -4.69 20.21 -15.35
CA GLN A 110 -5.56 19.64 -16.37
C GLN A 110 -6.54 18.63 -15.76
N ARG A 111 -6.05 17.68 -14.94
CA ARG A 111 -6.88 16.71 -14.22
C ARG A 111 -7.94 17.41 -13.35
N VAL A 112 -7.51 18.34 -12.52
CA VAL A 112 -8.38 19.11 -11.62
C VAL A 112 -9.45 19.88 -12.40
N THR A 113 -9.10 20.48 -13.55
CA THR A 113 -10.08 21.23 -14.35
C THR A 113 -11.15 20.31 -14.93
N SER A 114 -10.76 19.13 -15.41
CA SER A 114 -11.70 18.10 -15.87
C SER A 114 -12.61 17.62 -14.74
N VAL A 115 -12.02 17.32 -13.57
CA VAL A 115 -12.77 16.80 -12.43
C VAL A 115 -13.72 17.84 -11.86
N LYS A 116 -13.29 19.10 -11.72
CA LYS A 116 -14.14 20.22 -11.29
C LYS A 116 -15.43 20.31 -12.09
N LYS A 117 -15.32 20.27 -13.43
CA LYS A 117 -16.48 20.36 -14.31
C LYS A 117 -17.46 19.22 -14.00
N LYS A 118 -16.97 17.99 -13.82
CA LYS A 118 -17.81 16.84 -13.50
C LYS A 118 -18.41 16.90 -12.12
N LEU A 119 -17.65 17.32 -11.10
CA LEU A 119 -18.18 17.55 -9.75
C LEU A 119 -19.32 18.58 -9.76
N SER A 120 -19.19 19.67 -10.53
CA SER A 120 -20.28 20.62 -10.70
C SER A 120 -21.51 20.01 -11.37
N GLU A 121 -21.33 19.22 -12.44
CA GLU A 121 -22.45 18.53 -13.13
C GLU A 121 -23.23 17.59 -12.18
N ILE A 122 -22.54 16.90 -11.27
CA ILE A 122 -23.17 16.00 -10.28
C ILE A 122 -23.62 16.72 -9.00
N GLY A 123 -23.46 18.05 -8.90
CA GLY A 123 -23.94 18.87 -7.77
C GLY A 123 -23.02 18.87 -6.53
N GLN A 124 -21.73 18.59 -6.70
CA GLN A 124 -20.70 18.55 -5.65
C GLN A 124 -19.85 19.83 -5.63
N GLU A 125 -20.48 20.98 -5.88
CA GLU A 125 -19.79 22.27 -6.04
C GLU A 125 -19.21 22.81 -4.73
N HIS A 126 -19.78 22.38 -3.59
CA HIS A 126 -19.32 22.81 -2.27
C HIS A 126 -17.88 22.39 -1.98
N VAL A 127 -17.44 21.24 -2.51
CA VAL A 127 -16.05 20.75 -2.40
C VAL A 127 -15.06 21.74 -3.02
N LEU A 128 -15.47 22.49 -4.03
CA LEU A 128 -14.59 23.38 -4.78
C LEU A 128 -14.33 24.71 -4.06
N ARG A 129 -15.11 25.03 -3.02
CA ARG A 129 -15.05 26.32 -2.32
C ARG A 129 -13.67 26.58 -1.73
N GLY A 130 -13.06 25.55 -1.10
CA GLY A 130 -11.73 25.63 -0.49
C GLY A 130 -10.61 26.11 -1.42
N LEU A 131 -10.77 25.92 -2.73
CA LEU A 131 -9.78 26.35 -3.70
C LEU A 131 -9.71 27.88 -3.87
N SER A 132 -10.74 28.61 -3.46
CA SER A 132 -10.84 30.06 -3.64
C SER A 132 -10.18 30.87 -2.51
N TYR A 133 -10.34 30.45 -1.26
CA TYR A 133 -9.87 31.19 -0.08
C TYR A 133 -8.75 30.50 0.73
N GLY A 134 -8.45 29.22 0.48
CA GLY A 134 -7.39 28.52 1.22
C GLY A 134 -5.99 29.08 0.96
N GLU A 135 -5.05 28.80 1.86
CA GLU A 135 -3.64 29.09 1.66
C GLU A 135 -3.03 28.28 0.52
N LYS A 136 -1.78 28.58 0.13
CA LYS A 136 -1.12 27.89 -0.99
C LYS A 136 -1.02 26.37 -0.78
N ASN A 137 -0.71 25.93 0.43
CA ASN A 137 -0.55 24.49 0.74
C ASN A 137 -1.90 23.79 0.84
N GLN A 138 -2.88 24.42 1.50
CA GLN A 138 -4.26 23.93 1.60
C GLN A 138 -4.92 23.77 0.23
N ARG A 139 -4.79 24.79 -0.63
CA ARG A 139 -5.30 24.71 -2.01
C ARG A 139 -4.61 23.63 -2.83
N ARG A 140 -3.32 23.37 -2.58
CA ARG A 140 -2.59 22.28 -3.24
C ARG A 140 -3.13 20.92 -2.78
N LEU A 141 -3.29 20.71 -1.47
CA LEU A 141 -3.82 19.48 -0.91
C LEU A 141 -5.20 19.16 -1.51
N LEU A 142 -6.13 20.13 -1.45
CA LEU A 142 -7.46 19.95 -2.02
C LEU A 142 -7.42 19.69 -3.54
N ALA A 143 -6.52 20.37 -4.26
CA ALA A 143 -6.36 20.15 -5.70
C ALA A 143 -5.80 18.76 -6.03
N GLU A 144 -4.86 18.24 -5.23
CA GLU A 144 -4.36 16.87 -5.36
C GLU A 144 -5.50 15.88 -5.13
N GLN A 145 -6.21 15.98 -3.99
CA GLN A 145 -7.35 15.11 -3.70
C GLN A 145 -8.44 15.16 -4.77
N ILE A 146 -8.80 16.34 -5.29
CA ILE A 146 -9.78 16.47 -6.38
C ILE A 146 -9.23 15.84 -7.67
N GLY A 147 -7.96 16.06 -7.98
CA GLY A 147 -7.33 15.52 -9.19
C GLY A 147 -7.23 14.00 -9.22
N ASP A 148 -7.24 13.38 -8.03
CA ASP A 148 -7.09 11.94 -7.85
C ASP A 148 -8.44 11.23 -7.59
N ILE A 149 -9.58 11.94 -7.54
CA ILE A 149 -10.90 11.27 -7.52
C ILE A 149 -11.08 10.48 -8.82
N ASN A 150 -11.29 9.18 -8.67
CA ASN A 150 -11.77 8.33 -9.74
C ASN A 150 -13.27 8.55 -9.97
N LEU A 151 -13.56 9.52 -10.83
CA LEU A 151 -14.93 9.90 -11.16
C LEU A 151 -15.77 8.76 -11.72
N ARG A 152 -15.14 7.81 -12.42
CA ARG A 152 -15.85 6.69 -13.02
C ARG A 152 -16.41 5.77 -11.95
N LEU A 153 -15.56 5.34 -11.02
CA LEU A 153 -15.97 4.53 -9.87
C LEU A 153 -16.89 5.32 -8.95
N PHE A 154 -16.64 6.62 -8.75
CA PHE A 154 -17.50 7.46 -7.92
C PHE A 154 -18.93 7.55 -8.47
N GLN A 155 -19.10 7.75 -9.78
CA GLN A 155 -20.41 7.78 -10.41
C GLN A 155 -21.14 6.44 -10.27
N LEU A 156 -20.44 5.33 -10.58
CA LEU A 156 -20.97 3.98 -10.43
C LEU A 156 -21.39 3.69 -8.97
N ALA A 157 -20.60 4.15 -8.00
CA ALA A 157 -20.91 3.98 -6.60
C ALA A 157 -22.14 4.81 -6.16
N MET A 158 -22.26 6.05 -6.64
CA MET A 158 -23.40 6.92 -6.38
C MET A 158 -24.70 6.39 -7.00
N GLU A 159 -24.64 5.70 -8.13
CA GLU A 159 -25.80 5.03 -8.75
C GLU A 159 -26.27 3.81 -7.93
N ASN A 160 -25.32 3.08 -7.32
CA ASN A 160 -25.59 1.87 -6.55
C ASN A 160 -25.89 2.12 -5.06
N ILE A 161 -25.78 3.37 -4.58
CA ILE A 161 -25.78 3.71 -3.15
C ILE A 161 -27.03 3.28 -2.37
N ASN A 162 -28.17 3.09 -3.06
CA ASN A 162 -29.40 2.60 -2.44
C ASN A 162 -29.30 1.13 -1.95
N LYS A 163 -28.25 0.41 -2.33
CA LYS A 163 -27.95 -0.95 -1.84
C LYS A 163 -27.19 -0.84 -0.51
N CYS A 164 -27.91 -1.03 0.60
CA CYS A 164 -27.28 -1.08 1.93
C CYS A 164 -26.50 -2.39 2.13
N PHE A 165 -25.29 -2.28 2.67
CA PHE A 165 -24.53 -3.44 3.12
C PHE A 165 -24.95 -3.85 4.54
N GLU A 166 -25.60 -5.00 4.70
CA GLU A 166 -25.80 -5.57 6.02
C GLU A 166 -24.51 -6.28 6.47
N ARG A 167 -23.79 -5.72 7.47
CA ARG A 167 -22.59 -6.35 8.10
C ARG A 167 -22.85 -7.75 8.67
N THR A 168 -24.12 -8.10 8.92
CA THR A 168 -24.59 -9.43 9.35
C THR A 168 -24.55 -10.43 8.22
N SER A 169 -24.71 -9.97 6.98
CA SER A 169 -24.68 -10.80 5.80
C SER A 169 -23.23 -10.96 5.32
N PHE A 170 -22.76 -12.20 5.36
CA PHE A 170 -21.88 -12.73 4.34
C PHE A 170 -22.82 -13.51 3.40
N PRO A 171 -23.76 -12.81 2.68
CA PRO A 171 -24.92 -13.48 2.10
C PRO A 171 -24.54 -14.35 0.90
N GLY A 172 -23.35 -14.13 0.34
CA GLY A 172 -22.78 -14.91 -0.76
C GLY A 172 -22.23 -16.24 -0.27
N LEU A 173 -21.17 -16.28 0.54
CA LEU A 173 -20.37 -17.52 0.60
C LEU A 173 -21.06 -18.72 1.29
N LEU A 174 -21.92 -18.49 2.28
CA LEU A 174 -22.68 -19.56 2.93
C LEU A 174 -23.84 -20.08 2.06
N SER A 175 -24.43 -19.22 1.21
CA SER A 175 -25.40 -19.66 0.19
C SER A 175 -24.68 -20.28 -1.03
N VAL A 176 -23.49 -19.80 -1.36
CA VAL A 176 -22.60 -20.34 -2.40
C VAL A 176 -22.13 -21.75 -2.03
N LYS A 177 -21.81 -22.05 -0.76
CA LYS A 177 -21.58 -23.45 -0.32
C LYS A 177 -22.76 -24.39 -0.62
N SER A 178 -24.00 -23.89 -0.63
CA SER A 178 -25.19 -24.69 -0.96
C SER A 178 -25.46 -24.80 -2.47
N ILE A 179 -24.84 -23.94 -3.29
CA ILE A 179 -24.99 -23.89 -4.75
C ILE A 179 -23.81 -24.59 -5.45
N ILE A 180 -22.63 -24.59 -4.83
CA ILE A 180 -21.42 -25.22 -5.36
C ILE A 180 -21.57 -26.74 -5.31
N PRO A 181 -21.27 -27.46 -6.42
CA PRO A 181 -21.23 -28.91 -6.43
C PRO A 181 -20.33 -29.46 -5.33
N MET A 182 -20.77 -30.51 -4.62
CA MET A 182 -20.02 -31.10 -3.50
C MET A 182 -18.57 -31.49 -3.90
N GLU A 183 -18.36 -31.86 -5.16
CA GLU A 183 -17.05 -32.17 -5.74
C GLU A 183 -16.07 -30.98 -5.78
N ASN A 184 -16.58 -29.75 -5.76
CA ASN A 184 -15.78 -28.51 -5.76
C ASN A 184 -15.56 -27.96 -4.34
N CYS A 185 -16.02 -28.68 -3.31
CA CYS A 185 -15.78 -28.37 -1.92
C CYS A 185 -14.75 -29.33 -1.34
N LEU A 186 -13.62 -28.80 -0.88
CA LEU A 186 -12.61 -29.55 -0.13
C LEU A 186 -12.60 -29.05 1.31
N GLN A 187 -12.72 -29.95 2.27
CA GLN A 187 -12.60 -29.66 3.70
C GLN A 187 -11.34 -30.32 4.24
N ILE A 188 -10.54 -29.55 4.98
CA ILE A 188 -9.28 -30.00 5.56
C ILE A 188 -9.13 -29.46 6.98
N SER A 189 -8.40 -30.19 7.81
CA SER A 189 -8.05 -29.71 9.15
C SER A 189 -6.94 -28.65 9.10
N HIS A 190 -6.96 -27.72 10.06
CA HIS A 190 -5.94 -26.69 10.22
C HIS A 190 -4.54 -27.30 10.39
N ALA A 191 -4.44 -28.44 11.09
CA ALA A 191 -3.20 -29.19 11.24
C ALA A 191 -2.65 -29.71 9.91
N CYS A 192 -3.50 -30.27 9.03
CA CYS A 192 -3.06 -30.73 7.73
C CYS A 192 -2.64 -29.57 6.82
N TYR A 193 -3.39 -28.46 6.84
CA TYR A 193 -3.07 -27.28 6.06
C TYR A 193 -1.68 -26.73 6.42
N ASN A 194 -1.41 -26.51 7.70
CA ASN A 194 -0.15 -25.88 8.13
C ASN A 194 1.08 -26.77 8.05
N THR A 195 0.92 -28.07 8.29
CA THR A 195 2.08 -28.99 8.31
C THR A 195 2.45 -29.50 6.93
N PHE A 196 1.63 -29.23 5.90
CA PHE A 196 1.70 -29.88 4.59
C PHE A 196 1.67 -31.42 4.69
N THR A 197 1.31 -31.96 5.85
CA THR A 197 1.26 -33.39 6.14
C THR A 197 -0.12 -33.73 6.64
N CYS A 198 -0.95 -34.29 5.77
CA CYS A 198 -2.16 -34.97 6.21
C CYS A 198 -1.73 -36.33 6.79
N LYS A 199 -1.88 -36.51 8.11
CA LYS A 199 -1.86 -37.86 8.72
C LYS A 199 -3.07 -38.70 8.30
N GLU A 200 -4.03 -38.07 7.65
CA GLU A 200 -5.15 -38.70 6.96
C GLU A 200 -4.67 -39.09 5.56
N GLU A 201 -4.23 -40.34 5.43
CA GLU A 201 -3.79 -41.01 4.20
C GLU A 201 -4.89 -41.06 3.13
N LYS A 202 -5.24 -39.92 2.53
CA LYS A 202 -5.92 -39.89 1.24
C LYS A 202 -4.87 -39.68 0.16
N GLU A 203 -4.65 -40.68 -0.69
CA GLU A 203 -3.73 -40.64 -1.84
C GLU A 203 -3.93 -39.36 -2.68
N ASP A 204 -5.16 -38.83 -2.70
CA ASP A 204 -5.53 -37.60 -3.39
C ASP A 204 -4.75 -36.35 -2.92
N HIS A 205 -4.48 -36.17 -1.62
CA HIS A 205 -3.84 -34.93 -1.13
C HIS A 205 -2.39 -34.80 -1.56
N HIS A 206 -1.66 -35.91 -1.65
CA HIS A 206 -0.28 -35.90 -2.12
C HIS A 206 -0.19 -35.50 -3.61
N ALA A 207 -1.14 -35.97 -4.43
CA ALA A 207 -1.24 -35.56 -5.82
C ALA A 207 -1.53 -34.05 -5.94
N LEU A 208 -2.42 -33.50 -5.10
CA LEU A 208 -2.69 -32.06 -5.06
C LEU A 208 -1.45 -31.26 -4.65
N LEU A 209 -0.76 -31.66 -3.58
CA LEU A 209 0.48 -31.01 -3.14
C LEU A 209 1.53 -31.01 -4.25
N THR A 210 1.75 -32.16 -4.89
CA THR A 210 2.70 -32.29 -6.01
C THR A 210 2.35 -31.33 -7.15
N LYS A 211 1.06 -31.25 -7.53
CA LYS A 211 0.58 -30.33 -8.56
C LYS A 211 0.80 -28.87 -8.17
N GLY A 212 0.51 -28.51 -6.92
CA GLY A 212 0.73 -27.16 -6.40
C GLY A 212 2.20 -26.76 -6.39
N HIS A 213 3.07 -27.62 -5.89
CA HIS A 213 4.51 -27.41 -5.89
C HIS A 213 5.07 -27.23 -7.31
N HIS A 214 4.55 -28.01 -8.27
CA HIS A 214 4.93 -27.88 -9.68
C HIS A 214 4.54 -26.51 -10.26
N LEU A 215 3.34 -26.00 -9.97
CA LEU A 215 2.94 -24.65 -10.40
C LEU A 215 3.83 -23.56 -9.83
N ILE A 216 4.28 -23.71 -8.57
CA ILE A 216 5.19 -22.76 -7.93
C ILE A 216 6.57 -22.84 -8.57
N SER A 217 7.13 -24.05 -8.75
CA SER A 217 8.47 -24.24 -9.29
C SER A 217 8.59 -23.79 -10.76
N GLU A 218 7.53 -23.92 -11.54
CA GLU A 218 7.46 -23.42 -12.92
C GLU A 218 7.10 -21.93 -13.03
N SER A 219 6.96 -21.22 -11.91
CA SER A 219 6.55 -19.80 -11.87
C SER A 219 5.23 -19.52 -12.60
N LYS A 220 4.23 -20.38 -12.39
CA LYS A 220 2.87 -20.24 -12.94
C LYS A 220 1.92 -19.48 -12.03
N VAL A 221 2.42 -18.95 -10.91
CA VAL A 221 1.60 -18.33 -9.86
C VAL A 221 2.08 -16.93 -9.57
N ALA A 222 1.16 -15.98 -9.41
CA ALA A 222 1.45 -14.65 -8.86
C ALA A 222 0.70 -14.42 -7.54
N ILE A 223 1.27 -13.58 -6.68
CA ILE A 223 0.74 -13.28 -5.35
C ILE A 223 0.35 -11.81 -5.30
N ILE A 224 -0.85 -11.51 -4.79
CA ILE A 224 -1.31 -10.18 -4.44
C ILE A 224 -1.60 -10.14 -2.95
N LEU A 225 -0.83 -9.33 -2.22
CA LEU A 225 -1.01 -9.09 -0.79
C LEU A 225 -1.71 -7.76 -0.57
N MET A 226 -2.81 -7.79 0.18
CA MET A 226 -3.60 -6.63 0.54
C MET A 226 -3.35 -6.30 2.00
N LEU A 227 -2.73 -5.15 2.27
CA LEU A 227 -2.49 -4.71 3.65
C LEU A 227 -3.83 -4.36 4.32
N ASP A 228 -3.92 -4.66 5.61
CA ASP A 228 -5.19 -4.70 6.34
C ASP A 228 -5.94 -3.36 6.32
N TYR A 229 -7.20 -3.41 5.90
CA TYR A 229 -8.14 -2.29 5.80
C TYR A 229 -8.51 -1.67 7.15
N LYS A 230 -8.30 -2.38 8.26
CA LYS A 230 -8.92 -2.04 9.54
C LYS A 230 -8.01 -1.27 10.48
N ASP A 231 -6.74 -1.65 10.58
CA ASP A 231 -5.79 -1.07 11.54
C ASP A 231 -5.29 0.32 11.11
N SER A 232 -5.39 0.64 9.81
CA SER A 232 -4.73 1.80 9.21
C SER A 232 -5.49 3.13 9.38
N TRP A 233 -6.79 3.12 9.73
CA TRP A 233 -7.61 4.34 9.83
C TRP A 233 -7.96 4.78 11.25
N GLU A 234 -7.95 3.88 12.24
CA GLU A 234 -8.08 4.26 13.66
C GLU A 234 -6.74 4.77 14.26
N SER A 235 -5.60 4.42 13.66
CA SER A 235 -4.26 4.70 14.21
C SER A 235 -3.49 5.85 13.53
N VAL A 236 -4.16 6.80 12.86
CA VAL A 236 -3.49 7.99 12.29
C VAL A 236 -2.92 8.91 13.40
N SER A 237 -3.25 8.67 14.68
CA SER A 237 -2.85 9.51 15.81
C SER A 237 -1.49 9.17 16.45
N SER A 238 -0.77 8.13 16.00
CA SER A 238 0.51 7.75 16.64
C SER A 238 1.49 7.11 15.66
N LEU A 239 2.04 7.91 14.76
CA LEU A 239 3.23 7.53 14.00
C LEU A 239 4.47 7.70 14.89
N SER A 240 4.82 6.66 15.64
CA SER A 240 6.22 6.45 16.04
C SER A 240 6.98 5.90 14.84
N GLU A 241 8.21 6.36 14.62
CA GLU A 241 9.09 6.07 13.47
C GLU A 241 9.50 4.59 13.31
N GLU A 242 8.95 3.67 14.11
CA GLU A 242 9.29 2.24 14.11
C GLU A 242 8.09 1.40 13.64
N SER A 243 7.91 1.27 12.31
CA SER A 243 7.06 0.29 11.59
C SER A 243 5.58 0.12 12.04
N THR A 244 4.63 0.27 11.10
CA THR A 244 3.21 -0.02 11.41
C THR A 244 2.97 -1.52 11.66
N PRO A 245 1.95 -1.92 12.45
CA PRO A 245 1.59 -3.32 12.64
C PRO A 245 1.38 -4.08 11.32
N ALA A 246 0.82 -3.43 10.30
CA ALA A 246 0.63 -4.00 8.98
C ALA A 246 1.97 -4.30 8.28
N VAL A 247 2.93 -3.38 8.31
CA VAL A 247 4.26 -3.59 7.72
C VAL A 247 5.02 -4.70 8.45
N MET A 248 4.85 -4.83 9.77
CA MET A 248 5.44 -5.93 10.55
C MET A 248 4.81 -7.29 10.21
N LYS A 249 3.48 -7.35 10.04
CA LYS A 249 2.80 -8.54 9.54
C LYS A 249 3.33 -8.93 8.14
N LEU A 250 3.53 -7.94 7.26
CA LEU A 250 4.04 -8.14 5.91
C LEU A 250 5.44 -8.75 5.93
N LYS A 251 6.33 -8.17 6.75
CA LYS A 251 7.69 -8.69 6.97
C LYS A 251 7.67 -10.18 7.36
N ASN A 252 6.81 -10.56 8.30
CA ASN A 252 6.71 -11.94 8.75
C ASN A 252 6.21 -12.89 7.64
N VAL A 253 5.18 -12.47 6.89
CA VAL A 253 4.64 -13.25 5.77
C VAL A 253 5.69 -13.46 4.68
N LEU A 254 6.43 -12.41 4.31
CA LEU A 254 7.49 -12.48 3.30
C LEU A 254 8.66 -13.36 3.75
N TYR A 255 9.08 -13.29 5.02
CA TYR A 255 10.11 -14.19 5.55
C TYR A 255 9.66 -15.66 5.55
N ASN A 256 8.43 -15.93 5.98
CA ASN A 256 7.91 -17.29 6.00
C ASN A 256 7.87 -17.86 4.58
N TYR A 257 7.48 -17.04 3.59
CA TYR A 257 7.49 -17.42 2.20
C TYR A 257 8.92 -17.64 1.65
N SER A 258 9.85 -16.71 1.90
CA SER A 258 11.27 -16.84 1.53
C SER A 258 11.87 -18.15 2.06
N ARG A 259 11.68 -18.43 3.36
CA ARG A 259 12.14 -19.67 3.98
C ARG A 259 11.52 -20.90 3.34
N TYR A 260 10.23 -20.83 3.00
CA TYR A 260 9.54 -21.91 2.34
C TYR A 260 10.11 -22.18 0.94
N VAL A 261 10.40 -21.14 0.16
CA VAL A 261 11.06 -21.22 -1.16
C VAL A 261 12.44 -21.86 -1.05
N GLU A 262 13.24 -21.46 -0.05
CA GLU A 262 14.57 -22.03 0.21
C GLU A 262 14.50 -23.54 0.53
N ILE A 263 13.59 -23.95 1.40
CA ILE A 263 13.44 -25.37 1.82
C ILE A 263 13.06 -26.26 0.63
N ASN A 264 12.25 -25.74 -0.30
CA ASN A 264 11.78 -26.50 -1.45
C ASN A 264 12.66 -26.32 -2.71
N GLU A 265 13.76 -25.58 -2.60
CA GLU A 265 14.74 -25.33 -3.67
C GLU A 265 14.10 -24.80 -4.97
N TYR A 266 13.09 -23.93 -4.87
CA TYR A 266 12.51 -23.33 -6.06
C TYR A 266 13.47 -22.32 -6.69
N GLY A 267 13.92 -22.62 -7.91
CA GLY A 267 14.86 -21.77 -8.64
C GLY A 267 14.25 -20.54 -9.31
N ALA A 268 12.92 -20.34 -9.20
CA ALA A 268 12.21 -19.31 -9.93
C ALA A 268 11.35 -18.43 -9.01
N SER A 269 11.42 -17.12 -9.24
CA SER A 269 10.79 -16.10 -8.40
C SER A 269 9.39 -15.74 -8.89
N LEU A 270 8.39 -15.85 -8.00
CA LEU A 270 7.00 -15.53 -8.31
C LEU A 270 6.78 -14.01 -8.39
N PRO A 271 5.91 -13.50 -9.27
CA PRO A 271 5.54 -12.09 -9.24
C PRO A 271 4.74 -11.74 -7.97
N LEU A 272 5.04 -10.56 -7.38
CA LEU A 272 4.43 -10.07 -6.15
C LEU A 272 3.82 -8.68 -6.36
N ILE A 273 2.55 -8.53 -6.02
CA ILE A 273 1.87 -7.24 -5.97
C ILE A 273 1.48 -6.96 -4.53
N ILE A 274 1.80 -5.77 -4.03
CA ILE A 274 1.41 -5.31 -2.69
C ILE A 274 0.48 -4.10 -2.87
N LEU A 275 -0.73 -4.22 -2.35
CA LEU A 275 -1.70 -3.13 -2.31
C LEU A 275 -1.72 -2.54 -0.89
N SER A 276 -1.47 -1.24 -0.76
CA SER A 276 -1.28 -0.58 0.54
C SER A 276 -1.78 0.88 0.56
N PRO A 277 -2.18 1.40 1.72
CA PRO A 277 -2.42 2.83 1.91
C PRO A 277 -1.20 3.68 1.57
N THR A 278 -1.43 4.89 1.04
CA THR A 278 -0.36 5.81 0.57
C THR A 278 0.76 6.05 1.58
N HIS A 279 0.40 6.14 2.87
CA HIS A 279 1.34 6.48 3.93
C HIS A 279 2.25 5.31 4.31
N GLU A 280 1.86 4.07 3.97
CA GLU A 280 2.65 2.86 4.23
C GLU A 280 3.47 2.41 3.02
N LEU A 281 3.20 2.93 1.81
CA LEU A 281 3.93 2.54 0.59
C LEU A 281 5.45 2.76 0.70
N LEU A 282 5.87 3.87 1.30
CA LEU A 282 7.30 4.15 1.51
C LEU A 282 7.92 3.13 2.48
N LEU A 283 7.23 2.81 3.58
CA LEU A 283 7.68 1.80 4.54
C LEU A 283 7.77 0.41 3.91
N CYS A 284 6.83 0.05 3.03
CA CYS A 284 6.88 -1.20 2.28
C CYS A 284 8.07 -1.23 1.32
N GLN A 285 8.35 -0.12 0.62
CA GLN A 285 9.49 -0.01 -0.29
C GLN A 285 10.83 -0.13 0.45
N GLU A 286 10.96 0.55 1.60
CA GLU A 286 12.13 0.46 2.46
C GLU A 286 12.31 -0.96 2.98
N LEU A 287 11.25 -1.59 3.51
CA LEU A 287 11.27 -2.97 3.98
C LEU A 287 11.75 -3.96 2.91
N LEU A 288 11.23 -3.86 1.68
CA LEU A 288 11.64 -4.71 0.57
C LEU A 288 13.11 -4.48 0.21
N SER A 289 13.54 -3.22 0.12
CA SER A 289 14.90 -2.87 -0.29
C SER A 289 15.95 -3.30 0.75
N ASP A 290 15.64 -3.13 2.04
CA ASP A 290 16.52 -3.48 3.17
C ASP A 290 16.72 -4.99 3.33
N HIS A 291 15.85 -5.79 2.74
CA HIS A 291 15.85 -7.25 2.82
C HIS A 291 16.03 -7.94 1.46
N ASP A 292 16.62 -7.24 0.48
CA ASP A 292 16.90 -7.76 -0.87
C ASP A 292 15.66 -8.42 -1.50
N TYR A 293 14.52 -7.74 -1.34
CA TYR A 293 13.20 -8.15 -1.79
C TYR A 293 12.78 -9.54 -1.31
N PHE A 294 13.37 -10.09 -0.24
CA PHE A 294 13.06 -11.41 0.31
C PHE A 294 13.17 -12.54 -0.74
N GLY A 295 14.09 -12.41 -1.71
CA GLY A 295 14.25 -13.36 -2.82
C GLY A 295 13.24 -13.19 -3.96
N PHE A 296 12.37 -12.18 -3.89
CA PHE A 296 11.56 -11.76 -5.03
C PHE A 296 12.40 -11.01 -6.06
N ASP A 297 12.10 -11.20 -7.34
CA ASP A 297 12.67 -10.42 -8.42
C ASP A 297 12.06 -9.01 -8.41
N ASN A 298 12.86 -7.98 -8.12
CA ASN A 298 12.43 -6.59 -8.07
C ASN A 298 11.69 -6.15 -9.36
N GLU A 299 12.07 -6.65 -10.53
CA GLU A 299 11.38 -6.31 -11.79
C GLU A 299 9.95 -6.88 -11.86
N LYS A 300 9.62 -7.85 -11.00
CA LYS A 300 8.32 -8.50 -10.87
C LYS A 300 7.62 -8.16 -9.54
N VAL A 301 8.04 -7.08 -8.88
CA VAL A 301 7.42 -6.56 -7.66
C VAL A 301 6.73 -5.24 -7.95
N TRP A 302 5.44 -5.16 -7.65
CA TRP A 302 4.65 -3.93 -7.80
C TRP A 302 4.09 -3.47 -6.46
N LEU A 303 4.38 -2.23 -6.08
CA LEU A 303 3.72 -1.53 -4.97
C LEU A 303 2.63 -0.62 -5.53
N LEU A 304 1.39 -0.84 -5.11
CA LEU A 304 0.22 -0.12 -5.60
C LEU A 304 -0.52 0.55 -4.45
N GLU A 305 -0.97 1.78 -4.70
CA GLU A 305 -1.87 2.48 -3.77
C GLU A 305 -3.28 1.88 -3.85
N GLU A 306 -3.92 1.75 -2.70
CA GLU A 306 -5.34 1.44 -2.62
C GLU A 306 -6.22 2.52 -3.26
N GLU A 307 -7.23 2.06 -4.00
CA GLU A 307 -8.24 2.93 -4.58
C GLU A 307 -9.19 3.45 -3.50
N LYS A 308 -9.43 4.76 -3.49
CA LYS A 308 -10.27 5.44 -2.49
C LYS A 308 -11.34 6.25 -3.16
N LEU A 309 -12.52 6.32 -2.52
CA LEU A 309 -13.58 7.21 -2.94
C LEU A 309 -13.97 8.18 -1.81
N PRO A 310 -14.49 9.37 -2.17
CA PRO A 310 -15.07 10.29 -1.21
C PRO A 310 -16.22 9.66 -0.41
N VAL A 311 -16.23 9.88 0.90
CA VAL A 311 -17.36 9.58 1.78
C VAL A 311 -18.46 10.59 1.53
N VAL A 312 -19.72 10.15 1.55
CA VAL A 312 -20.87 11.00 1.31
C VAL A 312 -21.84 11.00 2.49
N ASN A 313 -22.63 12.06 2.66
CA ASN A 313 -23.63 12.12 3.73
C ASN A 313 -24.77 11.12 3.49
N ILE A 314 -25.43 10.70 4.57
CA ILE A 314 -26.75 10.09 4.51
C ILE A 314 -27.74 11.22 4.25
N ILE A 315 -28.60 11.07 3.23
CA ILE A 315 -29.65 12.05 2.92
C ILE A 315 -30.69 12.00 4.04
N PRO A 316 -30.91 13.08 4.82
CA PRO A 316 -32.15 13.22 5.57
C PRO A 316 -33.27 13.55 4.58
N ASN A 317 -34.52 13.16 4.91
CA ASN A 317 -35.72 13.18 4.05
C ASN A 317 -36.00 14.48 3.24
N ASP A 318 -35.29 15.58 3.49
CA ASP A 318 -35.44 16.90 2.85
C ASP A 318 -34.34 17.26 1.82
N GLN A 319 -33.36 16.38 1.56
CA GLN A 319 -32.35 16.57 0.50
C GLN A 319 -32.55 15.62 -0.68
N ASN A 320 -32.21 16.08 -1.89
CA ASN A 320 -32.39 15.28 -3.12
C ASN A 320 -31.12 14.53 -3.57
N ARG A 321 -29.95 14.74 -2.93
CA ARG A 321 -28.65 14.18 -3.36
C ARG A 321 -27.67 14.02 -2.21
N HIS A 322 -26.86 12.96 -2.25
CA HIS A 322 -25.73 12.78 -1.33
C HIS A 322 -24.63 13.80 -1.65
N LYS A 323 -24.00 14.35 -0.63
CA LYS A 323 -22.90 15.33 -0.69
C LYS A 323 -21.63 14.73 -0.13
N ILE A 324 -20.50 14.98 -0.79
CA ILE A 324 -19.17 14.61 -0.30
C ILE A 324 -18.91 15.31 1.04
N LEU A 325 -18.45 14.56 2.03
CA LEU A 325 -18.08 15.10 3.32
C LEU A 325 -16.65 15.66 3.31
N LEU A 326 -16.48 16.77 4.02
CA LEU A 326 -15.22 17.48 4.17
C LEU A 326 -14.76 17.36 5.61
N ARG A 327 -13.51 16.93 5.85
CA ARG A 327 -12.90 16.98 7.19
C ARG A 327 -12.55 18.41 7.58
N SER A 328 -12.17 19.20 6.59
CA SER A 328 -11.90 20.63 6.70
C SER A 328 -12.21 21.29 5.35
N PRO A 329 -12.23 22.64 5.25
CA PRO A 329 -12.55 23.31 3.99
C PRO A 329 -11.61 22.96 2.82
N TRP A 330 -10.47 22.31 3.09
CA TRP A 330 -9.44 21.92 2.13
C TRP A 330 -9.10 20.42 2.16
N GLU A 331 -9.88 19.60 2.85
CA GLU A 331 -9.64 18.16 2.96
C GLU A 331 -10.95 17.38 2.86
N MET A 332 -11.04 16.52 1.86
CA MET A 332 -12.16 15.57 1.72
C MET A 332 -11.95 14.35 2.62
N ILE A 333 -13.04 13.81 3.15
CA ILE A 333 -13.03 12.48 3.76
C ILE A 333 -13.05 11.45 2.62
N GLN A 334 -12.02 10.61 2.56
CA GLN A 334 -11.89 9.56 1.55
C GLN A 334 -11.60 8.24 2.24
N MET A 335 -12.24 7.17 1.79
CA MET A 335 -12.07 5.83 2.35
C MET A 335 -11.73 4.83 1.24
N PRO A 336 -10.92 3.80 1.53
CA PRO A 336 -10.70 2.70 0.59
C PRO A 336 -12.02 2.08 0.16
N ILE A 337 -12.13 1.77 -1.12
CA ILE A 337 -13.35 1.17 -1.67
C ILE A 337 -13.50 -0.31 -1.31
N GLY A 338 -12.54 -0.88 -0.60
CA GLY A 338 -12.49 -2.30 -0.32
C GLY A 338 -11.77 -3.09 -1.40
N PRO A 339 -11.85 -4.42 -1.31
CA PRO A 339 -10.91 -5.31 -1.97
C PRO A 339 -11.09 -5.42 -3.48
N ALA A 340 -12.28 -5.14 -4.02
CA ALA A 340 -12.49 -5.15 -5.46
C ALA A 340 -11.70 -4.03 -6.19
N GLY A 341 -11.20 -3.04 -5.45
CA GLY A 341 -10.33 -1.99 -6.00
C GLY A 341 -9.08 -2.54 -6.68
N ILE A 342 -8.61 -3.74 -6.30
CA ILE A 342 -7.47 -4.39 -6.96
C ILE A 342 -7.70 -4.57 -8.47
N PHE A 343 -8.93 -4.86 -8.91
CA PHE A 343 -9.20 -5.06 -10.35
C PHE A 343 -8.99 -3.77 -11.15
N TYR A 344 -9.31 -2.62 -10.57
CA TYR A 344 -9.02 -1.31 -11.17
C TYR A 344 -7.52 -1.03 -11.18
N SER A 345 -6.81 -1.31 -10.09
CA SER A 345 -5.35 -1.12 -10.02
C SER A 345 -4.62 -2.00 -11.04
N LEU A 346 -5.01 -3.27 -11.17
CA LEU A 346 -4.44 -4.19 -12.17
C LEU A 346 -4.68 -3.71 -13.62
N LEU A 347 -5.86 -3.15 -13.90
CA LEU A 347 -6.20 -2.62 -15.22
C LEU A 347 -5.42 -1.34 -15.54
N SER A 348 -5.41 -0.37 -14.62
CA SER A 348 -4.78 0.94 -14.82
C SER A 348 -3.26 0.86 -14.97
N HIS A 349 -2.63 -0.09 -14.26
CA HIS A 349 -1.20 -0.34 -14.34
C HIS A 349 -0.80 -1.39 -15.40
N LYS A 350 -1.76 -1.95 -16.16
CA LYS A 350 -1.52 -2.99 -17.18
C LYS A 350 -0.80 -4.24 -16.65
N ILE A 351 -1.02 -4.56 -15.37
CA ILE A 351 -0.35 -5.69 -14.72
C ILE A 351 -0.88 -7.02 -15.29
N VAL A 352 -2.16 -7.10 -15.64
CA VAL A 352 -2.73 -8.31 -16.28
C VAL A 352 -2.02 -8.66 -17.59
N GLU A 353 -1.63 -7.66 -18.40
CA GLU A 353 -0.87 -7.87 -19.63
C GLU A 353 0.52 -8.42 -19.30
N SER A 354 1.20 -7.81 -18.31
CA SER A 354 2.53 -8.24 -17.85
C SER A 354 2.52 -9.68 -17.30
N LEU A 355 1.51 -10.04 -16.48
CA LEU A 355 1.39 -11.40 -15.94
C LEU A 355 1.11 -12.44 -17.03
N ASN A 356 0.36 -12.08 -18.08
CA ASN A 356 0.16 -12.96 -19.24
C ASN A 356 1.47 -13.15 -20.03
N GLU A 357 2.28 -12.09 -20.20
CA GLU A 357 3.58 -12.16 -20.87
C GLU A 357 4.59 -13.03 -20.09
N ILE A 358 4.54 -12.95 -18.75
CA ILE A 358 5.34 -13.81 -17.85
C ILE A 358 4.89 -15.29 -17.94
N GLY A 359 3.65 -15.55 -18.37
CA GLY A 359 3.09 -16.90 -18.50
C GLY A 359 2.49 -17.43 -17.19
N ILE A 360 1.95 -16.53 -16.37
CA ILE A 360 1.21 -16.86 -15.15
C ILE A 360 -0.11 -17.56 -15.51
N GLU A 361 -0.50 -18.54 -14.71
CA GLU A 361 -1.77 -19.28 -14.86
C GLU A 361 -2.75 -18.97 -13.72
N TYR A 362 -2.24 -18.76 -12.51
CA TYR A 362 -3.05 -18.49 -11.32
C TYR A 362 -2.55 -17.26 -10.57
N VAL A 363 -3.49 -16.47 -10.05
CA VAL A 363 -3.19 -15.31 -9.20
C VAL A 363 -3.92 -15.46 -7.89
N GLN A 364 -3.18 -15.52 -6.79
CA GLN A 364 -3.76 -15.50 -5.45
C GLN A 364 -3.88 -14.07 -4.96
N ILE A 365 -5.04 -13.69 -4.47
CA ILE A 365 -5.34 -12.42 -3.82
C ILE A 365 -5.67 -12.74 -2.37
N CYS A 366 -4.83 -12.30 -1.44
CA CYS A 366 -5.05 -12.52 -0.03
C CYS A 366 -4.82 -11.28 0.84
N SER A 367 -5.66 -11.15 1.86
CA SER A 367 -5.51 -10.16 2.93
C SER A 367 -4.40 -10.58 3.88
N LEU A 368 -3.69 -9.59 4.41
CA LEU A 368 -2.63 -9.80 5.38
C LEU A 368 -3.19 -10.08 6.79
N GLY A 369 -3.74 -11.28 6.99
CA GLY A 369 -4.22 -11.80 8.27
C GLY A 369 -3.20 -12.68 9.01
N GLU A 370 -3.54 -13.11 10.23
CA GLU A 370 -2.69 -14.02 11.04
C GLU A 370 -2.42 -15.36 10.34
N ASN A 371 -3.35 -15.80 9.49
CA ASN A 371 -3.29 -17.08 8.77
C ASN A 371 -2.98 -16.91 7.27
N CYS A 372 -2.40 -15.77 6.87
CA CYS A 372 -2.02 -15.52 5.48
C CYS A 372 -0.88 -16.44 5.05
N THR A 373 -1.18 -17.36 4.13
CA THR A 373 -0.22 -18.31 3.56
C THR A 373 -0.16 -18.15 2.04
N PRO A 374 0.69 -17.24 1.53
CA PRO A 374 0.78 -16.98 0.10
C PRO A 374 1.34 -18.21 -0.65
N ALA A 375 0.81 -18.43 -1.85
CA ALA A 375 1.10 -19.54 -2.75
C ALA A 375 1.06 -20.92 -2.07
N HIS A 376 0.02 -21.20 -1.27
CA HIS A 376 -0.10 -22.49 -0.60
C HIS A 376 -0.30 -23.64 -1.61
N PRO A 377 0.62 -24.64 -1.70
CA PRO A 377 0.60 -25.70 -2.73
C PRO A 377 -0.69 -26.52 -2.71
N LEU A 378 -1.23 -26.90 -1.55
CA LEU A 378 -2.46 -27.68 -1.49
C LEU A 378 -3.65 -26.92 -2.09
N PHE A 379 -3.74 -25.62 -1.83
CA PHE A 379 -4.82 -24.79 -2.36
C PHE A 379 -4.67 -24.61 -3.87
N LEU A 380 -3.47 -24.27 -4.34
CA LEU A 380 -3.17 -24.19 -5.78
C LEU A 380 -3.43 -25.51 -6.51
N GLY A 381 -2.95 -26.62 -5.95
CA GLY A 381 -3.12 -27.95 -6.50
C GLY A 381 -4.57 -28.39 -6.59
N TRP A 382 -5.38 -28.06 -5.58
CA TRP A 382 -6.83 -28.28 -5.60
C TRP A 382 -7.53 -27.50 -6.71
N ILE A 383 -7.29 -26.20 -6.78
CA ILE A 383 -7.91 -25.34 -7.79
C ILE A 383 -7.51 -25.78 -9.20
N SER A 384 -6.24 -26.12 -9.38
CA SER A 384 -5.72 -26.63 -10.64
C SER A 384 -6.25 -28.02 -11.00
N SER A 385 -6.46 -28.92 -10.04
CA SER A 385 -7.00 -30.27 -10.33
C SER A 385 -8.46 -30.25 -10.73
N ARG A 386 -9.21 -29.25 -10.25
CA ARG A 386 -10.61 -29.00 -10.61
C ARG A 386 -10.78 -28.11 -11.84
N GLU A 387 -9.69 -27.58 -12.40
CA GLU A 387 -9.71 -26.63 -13.52
C GLU A 387 -10.67 -25.45 -13.27
N THR A 388 -10.75 -24.99 -12.01
CA THR A 388 -11.69 -23.95 -11.61
C THR A 388 -11.22 -22.57 -11.99
N ASP A 389 -12.18 -21.68 -12.25
CA ASP A 389 -11.89 -20.27 -12.53
C ASP A 389 -11.50 -19.52 -11.28
N VAL A 390 -12.14 -19.88 -10.17
CA VAL A 390 -12.02 -19.17 -8.90
C VAL A 390 -11.99 -20.18 -7.77
N GLY A 391 -10.97 -20.09 -6.95
CA GLY A 391 -10.84 -20.81 -5.69
C GLY A 391 -11.04 -19.87 -4.52
N ILE A 392 -11.83 -20.24 -3.54
CA ILE A 392 -12.04 -19.43 -2.33
C ILE A 392 -11.66 -20.27 -1.12
N LYS A 393 -10.76 -19.76 -0.28
CA LYS A 393 -10.44 -20.37 1.01
C LYS A 393 -11.26 -19.70 2.11
N ILE A 394 -11.76 -20.53 3.01
CA ILE A 394 -12.55 -20.15 4.17
C ILE A 394 -11.96 -20.89 5.35
N SER A 395 -11.65 -20.20 6.45
CA SER A 395 -11.23 -20.86 7.68
C SER A 395 -12.12 -20.48 8.87
N THR A 396 -12.18 -21.36 9.87
CA THR A 396 -12.78 -21.02 11.16
C THR A 396 -12.06 -19.81 11.75
N GLY A 397 -12.82 -18.81 12.21
CA GLY A 397 -12.25 -17.59 12.80
C GLY A 397 -11.82 -16.50 11.81
N MET A 398 -11.93 -16.68 10.48
CA MET A 398 -11.69 -15.58 9.54
C MET A 398 -12.61 -14.40 9.84
N CYS A 399 -12.04 -13.20 9.82
CA CYS A 399 -12.85 -11.99 9.84
C CYS A 399 -13.69 -11.93 8.56
N LYS A 400 -14.91 -11.37 8.65
CA LYS A 400 -15.85 -11.30 7.50
C LYS A 400 -15.31 -10.53 6.28
N GLU A 401 -14.23 -9.78 6.44
CA GLU A 401 -13.60 -8.95 5.41
C GLU A 401 -12.25 -9.52 4.95
N GLU A 402 -11.80 -10.62 5.55
CA GLU A 402 -10.57 -11.32 5.14
C GLU A 402 -10.82 -12.12 3.86
N ILE A 403 -9.82 -12.11 2.97
CA ILE A 403 -9.93 -12.64 1.62
C ILE A 403 -8.75 -13.55 1.38
N ASP A 404 -9.02 -14.71 0.79
CA ASP A 404 -8.00 -15.59 0.24
C ASP A 404 -8.61 -16.31 -0.96
N VAL A 405 -8.38 -15.74 -2.14
CA VAL A 405 -9.03 -16.14 -3.40
C VAL A 405 -7.97 -16.35 -4.47
N ILE A 406 -8.04 -17.47 -5.19
CA ILE A 406 -7.23 -17.74 -6.36
C ILE A 406 -8.09 -17.53 -7.62
N PHE A 407 -7.57 -16.79 -8.58
CA PHE A 407 -8.15 -16.66 -9.91
C PHE A 407 -7.29 -17.37 -10.94
N ALA A 408 -7.90 -18.16 -11.82
CA ALA A 408 -7.29 -18.50 -13.09
C ALA A 408 -7.12 -17.23 -13.93
N MET A 409 -6.01 -17.09 -14.64
CA MET A 409 -5.68 -15.88 -15.41
C MET A 409 -6.72 -15.53 -16.48
N ARG A 410 -7.40 -16.55 -17.05
CA ARG A 410 -8.53 -16.35 -17.96
C ARG A 410 -9.70 -15.62 -17.31
N CYS A 411 -9.98 -15.92 -16.04
CA CYS A 411 -11.07 -15.32 -15.28
C CYS A 411 -10.67 -13.92 -14.81
N LEU A 412 -9.47 -13.77 -14.24
CA LEU A 412 -8.94 -12.47 -13.84
C LEU A 412 -8.95 -11.46 -14.99
N SER A 413 -8.53 -11.89 -16.19
CA SER A 413 -8.53 -11.06 -17.40
C SER A 413 -9.94 -10.63 -17.86
N LYS A 414 -10.97 -11.43 -17.57
CA LYS A 414 -12.37 -11.05 -17.85
C LYS A 414 -12.88 -10.06 -16.82
N VAL A 415 -12.70 -10.36 -15.53
CA VAL A 415 -13.17 -9.56 -14.39
C VAL A 415 -12.56 -8.16 -14.43
N THR A 416 -11.25 -8.04 -14.69
CA THR A 416 -10.55 -6.75 -14.80
C THR A 416 -11.02 -5.89 -15.98
N LYS A 417 -11.61 -6.48 -17.03
CA LYS A 417 -12.24 -5.72 -18.13
C LYS A 417 -13.66 -5.26 -17.80
N GLN A 418 -14.25 -5.78 -16.72
CA GLN A 418 -15.61 -5.51 -16.26
C GLN A 418 -15.65 -4.60 -15.03
N VAL A 419 -14.58 -3.85 -14.75
CA VAL A 419 -14.48 -2.93 -13.60
C VAL A 419 -15.63 -1.89 -13.58
N ASP A 420 -16.26 -1.62 -14.72
CA ASP A 420 -17.40 -0.72 -14.84
C ASP A 420 -18.73 -1.32 -14.40
N GLN A 421 -18.74 -2.61 -14.08
CA GLN A 421 -19.90 -3.35 -13.61
C GLN A 421 -19.82 -3.62 -12.09
N LEU A 422 -18.77 -3.11 -11.43
CA LEU A 422 -18.60 -3.21 -9.98
C LEU A 422 -19.83 -2.71 -9.24
N GLN A 423 -20.28 -3.49 -8.26
CA GLN A 423 -21.40 -3.15 -7.40
C GLN A 423 -20.88 -2.57 -6.10
N PHE A 424 -21.34 -1.37 -5.78
CA PHE A 424 -20.99 -0.70 -4.53
C PHE A 424 -22.15 -0.78 -3.55
N TYR A 425 -21.79 -0.86 -2.29
CA TYR A 425 -22.73 -0.80 -1.18
C TYR A 425 -22.43 0.38 -0.29
N ALA A 426 -23.49 0.95 0.25
CA ALA A 426 -23.40 1.98 1.27
C ALA A 426 -23.21 1.33 2.65
N VAL A 427 -22.07 1.60 3.29
CA VAL A 427 -21.77 1.19 4.67
C VAL A 427 -21.95 2.41 5.57
N PRO A 428 -22.92 2.40 6.50
CA PRO A 428 -23.13 3.52 7.43
C PRO A 428 -21.91 3.70 8.34
N GLU A 429 -21.43 4.94 8.43
CA GLU A 429 -20.32 5.34 9.30
C GLU A 429 -20.60 6.70 9.96
N GLN A 430 -19.95 6.90 11.11
CA GLN A 430 -20.00 8.14 11.86
C GLN A 430 -18.72 8.92 11.59
N ASN A 431 -18.84 10.04 10.88
CA ASN A 431 -17.70 10.87 10.49
C ASN A 431 -17.92 12.31 10.99
N LYS A 432 -16.94 12.83 11.72
CA LYS A 432 -16.87 14.28 12.01
C LYS A 432 -16.54 15.02 10.72
N HIS A 433 -17.23 16.12 10.46
CA HIS A 433 -17.08 16.86 9.21
C HIS A 433 -17.37 18.35 9.40
N VAL A 434 -17.07 19.14 8.38
CA VAL A 434 -17.38 20.56 8.32
C VAL A 434 -18.42 20.86 7.26
N GLU A 435 -19.33 21.79 7.57
CA GLU A 435 -20.28 22.35 6.61
C GLU A 435 -20.22 23.87 6.61
N LEU A 436 -20.56 24.47 5.46
CA LEU A 436 -20.69 25.92 5.34
C LEU A 436 -22.14 26.31 5.59
N VAL A 437 -22.42 26.88 6.77
CA VAL A 437 -23.72 27.39 7.19
C VAL A 437 -23.61 28.90 7.35
N ASP A 438 -24.48 29.67 6.70
CA ASP A 438 -24.48 31.14 6.77
C ASP A 438 -23.13 31.82 6.49
N ASN A 439 -22.35 31.26 5.55
CA ASN A 439 -20.97 31.66 5.20
C ASN A 439 -19.91 31.42 6.28
N GLU A 440 -20.22 30.68 7.33
CA GLU A 440 -19.27 30.25 8.36
C GLU A 440 -19.09 28.72 8.34
N TRP A 441 -17.84 28.28 8.52
CA TRP A 441 -17.52 26.86 8.59
C TRP A 441 -17.84 26.36 10.00
N VAL A 442 -18.72 25.37 10.09
CA VAL A 442 -19.18 24.79 11.35
C VAL A 442 -18.74 23.34 11.41
N ASP A 443 -18.12 22.97 12.53
CA ASP A 443 -17.78 21.59 12.85
C ASP A 443 -19.04 20.83 13.29
N ILE A 444 -19.27 19.67 12.69
CA ILE A 444 -20.41 18.79 12.98
C ILE A 444 -19.88 17.51 13.61
N GLU A 445 -20.34 17.25 14.83
CA GLU A 445 -20.08 16.01 15.56
C GLU A 445 -21.37 15.19 15.68
N PRO A 446 -21.58 14.22 14.78
CA PRO A 446 -22.80 13.40 14.79
C PRO A 446 -22.81 12.43 15.98
N SER A 447 -23.98 12.10 16.53
CA SER A 447 -24.17 11.08 17.58
C SER A 447 -24.51 9.69 17.04
N GLU A 448 -24.90 9.60 15.77
CA GLU A 448 -25.29 8.39 15.04
C GLU A 448 -24.59 8.38 13.67
N PRO A 449 -24.56 7.27 12.93
CA PRO A 449 -24.04 7.24 11.56
C PRO A 449 -24.71 8.34 10.71
N ASN A 450 -23.89 9.21 10.13
CA ASN A 450 -24.31 10.37 9.33
C ASN A 450 -23.81 10.29 7.89
N SER A 451 -23.05 9.25 7.56
CA SER A 451 -22.34 9.13 6.30
C SER A 451 -22.34 7.70 5.77
N TYR A 452 -22.08 7.57 4.46
CA TYR A 452 -21.85 6.30 3.79
C TYR A 452 -20.43 6.23 3.26
N ARG A 453 -19.71 5.19 3.69
CA ARG A 453 -18.55 4.68 2.97
C ARG A 453 -19.03 3.84 1.80
N LEU A 454 -18.46 4.08 0.62
CA LEU A 454 -18.76 3.33 -0.61
C LEU A 454 -17.84 2.12 -0.68
N TYR A 455 -18.39 0.92 -0.46
CA TYR A 455 -17.62 -0.31 -0.32
C TYR A 455 -17.97 -1.33 -1.42
N CYS A 456 -16.97 -2.00 -1.96
CA CYS A 456 -17.08 -2.96 -3.05
C CYS A 456 -16.34 -4.25 -2.67
N PRO A 457 -17.05 -5.32 -2.31
CA PRO A 457 -16.45 -6.60 -1.99
C PRO A 457 -15.93 -7.31 -3.25
N ILE A 458 -14.90 -8.13 -3.11
CA ILE A 458 -14.23 -8.78 -4.25
C ILE A 458 -15.12 -9.81 -4.96
N TYR A 459 -16.15 -10.30 -4.27
CA TYR A 459 -17.01 -11.38 -4.72
C TYR A 459 -18.09 -10.94 -5.72
N GLU A 460 -18.34 -9.63 -5.90
CA GLU A 460 -19.43 -9.12 -6.75
C GLU A 460 -19.27 -9.45 -8.24
N LEU A 461 -18.03 -9.56 -8.72
CA LEU A 461 -17.75 -9.91 -10.11
C LEU A 461 -17.60 -11.42 -10.32
N LEU A 462 -17.81 -12.24 -9.28
CA LEU A 462 -17.74 -13.69 -9.34
C LEU A 462 -19.05 -14.27 -9.88
N ASN A 463 -19.35 -14.00 -11.14
CA ASN A 463 -20.41 -14.69 -11.89
C ASN A 463 -19.87 -15.96 -12.59
N SER A 464 -18.81 -16.59 -12.08
CA SER A 464 -18.31 -17.83 -12.67
C SER A 464 -19.15 -19.01 -12.18
N ASP A 465 -19.61 -19.83 -13.12
CA ASP A 465 -20.25 -21.12 -12.82
C ASP A 465 -19.25 -22.16 -12.28
N ASN A 466 -17.95 -21.86 -12.29
CA ASN A 466 -16.86 -22.80 -12.01
C ASN A 466 -16.01 -22.34 -10.81
N ILE A 467 -16.63 -22.36 -9.63
CA ILE A 467 -16.03 -21.97 -8.35
C ILE A 467 -15.73 -23.21 -7.51
N SER A 468 -14.58 -23.20 -6.83
CA SER A 468 -14.21 -24.18 -5.81
C SER A 468 -13.98 -23.51 -4.45
N VAL A 469 -14.32 -24.22 -3.39
CA VAL A 469 -14.17 -23.76 -2.01
C VAL A 469 -13.28 -24.72 -1.23
N LEU A 470 -12.30 -24.16 -0.52
CA LEU A 470 -11.48 -24.85 0.46
C LEU A 470 -11.88 -24.40 1.86
N SER A 471 -12.46 -25.29 2.66
CA SER A 471 -12.80 -25.07 4.08
C SER A 471 -11.66 -25.59 4.94
N VAL A 472 -11.03 -24.73 5.74
CA VAL A 472 -10.02 -25.08 6.73
C VAL A 472 -10.65 -25.00 8.12
N GLU A 473 -10.86 -26.14 8.75
CA GLU A 473 -11.57 -26.24 10.03
C GLU A 473 -10.65 -26.80 11.13
N ASP A 474 -10.97 -26.51 12.39
CA ASP A 474 -10.17 -26.95 13.55
C ASP A 474 -10.38 -28.43 13.93
#